data_AF-A0A9W4VR06-F1
#
_entry.id   AF-A0A9W4VR06-F1
#
_cell.length_a   1.000
_cell.length_b   1.000
_cell.length_c   1.000
_cell.angle_alpha   90.00
_cell.angle_beta   90.00
_cell.angle_gamma   90.00
#
_symmetry.space_group_name_H-M   'P 1'
#
loop_
_entity.id
_entity.type
_entity.pdbx_description
1 polymer ?
#
loop_
_entity_poly.entity_id
_entity_poly.type
_entity_poly.pdbx_seq_one_letter_code
_entity_poly.pdbx_strand_id
1 'polypeptide(L)'
;MNSSKYGSLAAVKEYAKIHNLCSIKLWLEASEKKDFPKNLPKRPPNVYGCKWSEILNKKNIENSKYLSFEEACSLVRTLELKTMSNFRGLGREGGRPSKIPSNPERFYKDEWQGWPYFLTGK
;
A
#
# COMPACT_ATOMS: atom_id res chain seq x y z
N MET A 1 -12.49 -16.48 34.53
CA MET A 1 -11.22 -16.59 33.79
C MET A 1 -11.57 -16.55 32.30
N ASN A 2 -11.51 -15.39 31.65
CA ASN A 2 -11.93 -15.27 30.25
C ASN A 2 -10.81 -15.80 29.36
N SER A 3 -10.93 -17.09 29.03
CA SER A 3 -10.11 -17.77 28.03
C SER A 3 -10.08 -16.92 26.77
N SER A 4 -8.90 -16.42 26.39
CA SER A 4 -8.76 -15.67 25.15
C SER A 4 -9.11 -16.60 23.99
N LYS A 5 -10.34 -16.47 23.48
CA LYS A 5 -10.86 -17.19 22.30
C LYS A 5 -10.04 -16.90 21.03
N TYR A 6 -9.17 -15.90 21.10
CA TYR A 6 -8.42 -15.34 19.98
C TYR A 6 -6.92 -15.57 20.17
N GLY A 7 -6.21 -15.72 19.03
CA GLY A 7 -4.77 -15.98 18.96
C GLY A 7 -3.92 -14.81 19.47
N SER A 8 -2.62 -14.80 19.16
CA SER A 8 -1.73 -13.72 19.58
C SER A 8 -1.87 -12.48 18.68
N LEU A 9 -1.50 -11.31 19.20
CA LEU A 9 -1.44 -10.07 18.41
C LEU A 9 -0.52 -10.21 17.18
N ALA A 10 0.51 -11.08 17.24
CA ALA A 10 1.38 -11.36 16.11
C ALA A 10 0.63 -12.00 14.93
N ALA A 11 -0.25 -12.97 15.19
CA ALA A 11 -1.06 -13.60 14.15
C ALA A 11 -2.00 -12.61 13.45
N VAL A 12 -2.53 -11.64 14.20
CA VAL A 12 -3.38 -10.56 13.67
C VAL A 12 -2.58 -9.67 12.71
N LYS A 13 -1.36 -9.28 13.10
CA LYS A 13 -0.46 -8.45 12.28
C LYS A 13 -0.01 -9.18 11.02
N GLU A 14 0.31 -10.47 11.15
CA GLU A 14 0.73 -11.31 10.04
C GLU A 14 -0.39 -11.47 9.00
N TYR A 15 -1.63 -11.72 9.46
CA TYR A 15 -2.79 -11.74 8.58
C TYR A 15 -3.00 -10.38 7.88
N ALA A 16 -2.89 -9.26 8.60
CA ALA A 16 -2.97 -7.94 7.99
C ALA A 16 -1.91 -7.73 6.90
N LYS A 17 -0.69 -8.23 7.12
CA LYS A 17 0.42 -8.12 6.18
C LYS A 17 0.21 -8.98 4.93
N ILE A 18 -0.12 -10.26 5.10
CA ILE A 18 -0.34 -11.22 4.00
C ILE A 18 -1.51 -10.78 3.11
N HIS A 19 -2.60 -10.32 3.72
CA HIS A 19 -3.80 -9.88 3.00
C HIS A 19 -3.79 -8.39 2.63
N ASN A 20 -2.66 -7.70 2.87
CA ASN A 20 -2.46 -6.28 2.59
C ASN A 20 -3.61 -5.39 3.12
N LEU A 21 -4.04 -5.65 4.35
CA LEU A 21 -5.14 -4.95 5.03
C LEU A 21 -4.61 -3.64 5.62
N CYS A 22 -4.66 -2.59 4.80
CA CYS A 22 -4.09 -1.29 5.14
C CYS A 22 -5.07 -0.35 5.86
N SER A 23 -6.36 -0.69 5.90
CA SER A 23 -7.41 0.14 6.50
C SER A 23 -8.35 -0.67 7.38
N ILE A 24 -8.98 0.02 8.33
CA ILE A 24 -10.00 -0.58 9.21
C ILE A 24 -11.14 -1.15 8.36
N LYS A 25 -11.52 -0.45 7.29
CA LYS A 25 -12.59 -0.90 6.37
C LYS A 25 -12.24 -2.25 5.75
N LEU A 26 -11.05 -2.38 5.17
CA LEU A 26 -10.60 -3.64 4.55
C LEU A 26 -10.55 -4.79 5.57
N TRP A 27 -10.11 -4.51 6.81
CA TRP A 27 -10.14 -5.51 7.88
C TRP A 27 -11.57 -5.94 8.22
N LEU A 28 -12.50 -4.99 8.37
CA LEU A 28 -13.89 -5.29 8.69
C LEU A 28 -14.54 -6.11 7.57
N GLU A 29 -14.36 -5.70 6.31
CA GLU A 29 -14.83 -6.44 5.14
C GLU A 29 -14.25 -7.86 5.10
N ALA A 30 -12.95 -8.02 5.38
CA ALA A 30 -12.33 -9.33 5.50
C ALA A 30 -12.93 -10.14 6.66
N SER A 31 -13.26 -9.51 7.78
CA SER A 31 -13.84 -10.15 8.98
C SER A 31 -15.30 -10.59 8.85
N GLU A 32 -15.98 -10.12 7.80
CA GLU A 32 -17.33 -10.53 7.44
C GLU A 32 -17.35 -11.68 6.44
N LYS A 33 -16.24 -11.91 5.72
CA LYS A 33 -16.11 -13.04 4.80
C LYS A 33 -16.04 -14.36 5.56
N LYS A 34 -16.56 -15.43 4.95
CA LYS A 34 -16.56 -16.79 5.52
C LYS A 34 -15.14 -17.36 5.70
N ASP A 35 -14.19 -16.90 4.89
CA ASP A 35 -12.77 -17.27 4.96
C ASP A 35 -12.01 -16.59 6.12
N PHE A 36 -12.66 -15.72 6.91
CA PHE A 36 -11.98 -15.08 8.02
C PHE A 36 -11.62 -16.08 9.12
N PRO A 37 -10.36 -16.11 9.60
CA PRO A 37 -9.94 -17.04 10.63
C PRO A 37 -10.73 -16.83 11.94
N LYS A 38 -11.37 -17.90 12.44
CA LYS A 38 -12.19 -17.86 13.67
C LYS A 38 -11.39 -17.50 14.93
N ASN A 39 -10.06 -17.70 14.89
CA ASN A 39 -9.11 -17.35 15.93
C ASN A 39 -8.66 -15.88 15.88
N LEU A 40 -9.09 -15.11 14.87
CA LEU A 40 -8.86 -13.67 14.81
C LEU A 40 -10.10 -12.92 15.30
N PRO A 41 -9.92 -11.86 16.11
CA PRO A 41 -11.04 -11.05 16.53
C PRO A 41 -11.45 -10.08 15.42
N LYS A 42 -12.76 -9.86 15.26
CA LYS A 42 -13.30 -8.82 14.36
C LYS A 42 -12.85 -7.41 14.76
N ARG A 43 -12.61 -7.19 16.06
CA ARG A 43 -12.09 -5.94 16.63
C ARG A 43 -10.87 -6.21 17.52
N PRO A 44 -9.68 -6.42 16.94
CA PRO A 44 -8.47 -6.71 17.70
C PRO A 44 -8.10 -5.65 18.76
N PRO A 45 -8.28 -4.33 18.53
CA PRO A 45 -8.07 -3.32 19.58
C PRO A 45 -8.82 -3.58 20.89
N ASN A 46 -10.07 -4.06 20.79
CA ASN A 46 -10.90 -4.33 21.97
C ASN A 46 -10.44 -5.57 22.74
N VAL A 47 -9.73 -6.49 22.08
CA VAL A 47 -9.26 -7.74 22.68
C VAL A 47 -7.86 -7.60 23.25
N TYR A 48 -6.96 -6.93 22.52
CA TYR A 48 -5.55 -6.82 22.88
C TYR A 48 -5.17 -5.46 23.49
N GLY A 49 -6.10 -4.50 23.59
CA GLY A 49 -5.84 -3.18 24.15
C GLY A 49 -4.82 -2.35 23.35
N CYS A 50 -4.71 -2.58 22.04
CA CYS A 50 -3.75 -1.90 21.15
C CYS A 50 -4.45 -1.03 20.10
N LYS A 51 -3.70 -0.22 19.36
CA LYS A 51 -4.25 0.65 18.31
C LYS A 51 -4.35 -0.07 16.98
N TRP A 52 -5.34 0.27 16.15
CA TRP A 52 -5.44 -0.22 14.76
C TRP A 52 -4.18 0.06 13.94
N SER A 53 -3.46 1.14 14.22
CA SER A 53 -2.18 1.46 13.57
C SER A 53 -1.08 0.44 13.82
N GLU A 54 -1.15 -0.31 14.92
CA GLU A 54 -0.16 -1.36 15.25
C GLU A 54 -0.50 -2.70 14.60
N ILE A 55 -1.75 -2.87 14.15
CA ILE A 55 -2.30 -4.10 13.59
C ILE A 55 -2.31 -4.05 12.06
N LEU A 56 -2.82 -2.95 11.50
CA LEU A 56 -3.01 -2.80 10.07
C LEU A 56 -1.66 -2.70 9.37
N ASN A 57 -1.57 -3.29 8.18
CA ASN A 57 -0.42 -3.16 7.31
C ASN A 57 -0.43 -1.79 6.65
N LYS A 58 -0.23 -0.72 7.44
CA LYS A 58 0.04 0.60 6.89
C LYS A 58 1.42 0.56 6.22
N LYS A 59 1.51 0.02 4.99
CA LYS A 59 2.34 0.71 3.98
C LYS A 59 1.93 2.17 4.05
N ASN A 60 2.86 3.11 3.94
CA ASN A 60 2.61 4.56 3.94
C ASN A 60 1.56 4.93 2.87
N ILE A 61 0.28 4.66 3.13
CA ILE A 61 -0.85 5.20 2.41
C ILE A 61 -1.16 6.49 3.14
N GLU A 62 -0.22 7.42 3.09
CA GLU A 62 -0.50 8.81 3.37
C GLU A 62 -1.35 9.31 2.21
N ASN A 63 -2.69 9.20 2.29
CA ASN A 63 -3.66 10.02 1.52
C ASN A 63 -3.20 10.44 0.11
N SER A 64 -2.61 9.51 -0.65
CA SER A 64 -1.72 9.96 -1.70
C SER A 64 -2.55 10.26 -2.92
N LYS A 65 -2.46 11.51 -3.38
CA LYS A 65 -2.85 11.95 -4.72
C LYS A 65 -2.25 11.06 -5.83
N TYR A 66 -1.27 10.22 -5.49
CA TYR A 66 -0.46 9.44 -6.38
C TYR A 66 -0.56 7.93 -6.14
N LEU A 67 -0.39 7.16 -7.21
CA LEU A 67 -0.42 5.69 -7.21
C LEU A 67 0.72 5.09 -6.37
N SER A 68 0.62 3.79 -6.05
CA SER A 68 1.78 3.04 -5.52
C SER A 68 2.91 2.99 -6.54
N PHE A 69 4.14 2.68 -6.09
CA PHE A 69 5.31 2.64 -6.98
C PHE A 69 5.11 1.68 -8.16
N GLU A 70 4.54 0.51 -7.91
CA GLU A 70 4.31 -0.54 -8.91
C GLU A 70 3.25 -0.14 -9.95
N GLU A 71 2.14 0.44 -9.49
CA GLU A 71 1.09 0.98 -10.37
C GLU A 71 1.61 2.18 -11.18
N ALA A 72 2.39 3.06 -10.56
CA ALA A 72 3.01 4.19 -11.25
C ALA A 72 4.00 3.72 -12.32
N CYS A 73 4.86 2.74 -12.02
CA CYS A 73 5.75 2.12 -13.00
C CYS A 73 4.95 1.55 -14.18
N SER A 74 3.89 0.81 -13.89
CA SER A 74 3.05 0.18 -14.93
C SER A 74 2.46 1.24 -15.87
N LEU A 75 1.94 2.33 -15.33
CA LEU A 75 1.37 3.43 -16.10
C LEU A 75 2.46 4.19 -16.88
N VAL A 76 3.60 4.51 -16.27
CA VAL A 76 4.69 5.21 -16.97
C VAL A 76 5.28 4.39 -18.11
N ARG A 77 5.35 3.06 -17.95
CA ARG A 77 5.81 2.15 -19.02
C ARG A 77 4.88 2.17 -20.24
N THR A 78 3.57 2.37 -20.06
CA THR A 78 2.63 2.55 -21.20
C THR A 78 2.85 3.83 -22.00
N LEU A 79 3.58 4.80 -21.44
CA LEU A 79 3.92 6.06 -22.14
C LEU A 79 5.19 5.91 -22.98
N GLU A 80 5.85 4.74 -22.97
CA GLU A 80 7.05 4.40 -23.75
C GLU A 80 8.20 5.43 -23.62
N LEU A 81 8.29 6.08 -22.46
CA LEU A 81 9.29 7.09 -22.19
C LEU A 81 10.65 6.45 -21.98
N LYS A 82 11.68 6.93 -22.70
CA LYS A 82 13.04 6.36 -22.62
C LYS A 82 13.96 7.07 -21.63
N THR A 83 13.65 8.33 -21.29
CA THR A 83 14.53 9.15 -20.45
C THR A 83 13.75 10.00 -19.44
N MET A 84 14.41 10.35 -18.35
CA MET A 84 13.91 11.32 -17.36
C MET A 84 13.50 12.63 -18.02
N SER A 85 14.28 13.11 -19.00
CA SER A 85 14.02 14.36 -19.71
C SER A 85 12.68 14.33 -20.43
N ASN A 86 12.34 13.21 -21.08
CA ASN A 86 11.02 13.03 -21.72
C ASN A 86 9.89 13.05 -20.68
N PHE A 87 10.05 12.37 -19.55
CA PHE A 87 9.04 12.37 -18.48
C PHE A 87 8.81 13.78 -17.90
N ARG A 88 9.89 14.54 -17.66
CA ARG A 88 9.80 15.92 -17.17
C ARG A 88 9.19 16.86 -18.22
N GLY A 89 9.53 16.67 -19.50
CA GLY A 89 8.94 17.39 -20.63
C GLY A 89 7.43 17.16 -20.74
N LEU A 90 7.00 15.91 -20.64
CA LEU A 90 5.58 15.53 -20.64
C LEU A 90 4.79 16.22 -19.52
N GLY A 91 5.43 16.44 -18.36
CA GLY A 91 4.84 17.22 -17.27
C GLY A 91 4.63 18.70 -17.59
N ARG A 92 5.50 19.30 -18.41
CA ARG A 92 5.40 20.70 -18.86
C ARG A 92 4.32 20.88 -19.93
N GLU A 93 4.15 19.88 -20.78
CA GLU A 93 3.12 19.83 -21.82
C GLU A 93 1.74 19.44 -21.28
N GLY A 94 1.64 19.12 -19.98
CA GLY A 94 0.38 18.70 -19.35
C GLY A 94 -0.03 17.26 -19.65
N GLY A 95 0.78 16.49 -20.39
CA GLY A 95 0.53 15.09 -20.72
C GLY A 95 0.85 14.10 -19.58
N ARG A 96 1.45 14.56 -18.48
CA ARG A 96 1.80 13.69 -17.34
C ARG A 96 0.53 13.32 -16.56
N PRO A 97 0.28 12.02 -16.31
CA PRO A 97 -0.88 11.59 -15.56
C PRO A 97 -0.91 12.20 -14.16
N SER A 98 -2.06 12.75 -13.77
CA SER A 98 -2.26 13.45 -12.49
C SER A 98 -2.00 12.57 -11.27
N LYS A 99 -2.13 11.26 -11.43
CA LYS A 99 -1.88 10.23 -10.40
C LYS A 99 -0.43 9.80 -10.28
N ILE A 100 0.49 10.40 -11.04
CA ILE A 100 1.93 10.18 -10.88
C ILE A 100 2.53 11.47 -10.29
N PRO A 101 3.47 11.40 -9.34
CA PRO A 101 4.14 12.59 -8.80
C PRO A 101 5.05 13.22 -9.86
N SER A 102 5.33 14.52 -9.75
CA SER A 102 6.27 15.19 -10.67
C SER A 102 7.70 14.73 -10.43
N ASN A 103 8.00 14.38 -9.18
CA ASN A 103 9.31 13.92 -8.72
C ASN A 103 9.13 12.53 -8.08
N PRO A 104 9.00 11.46 -8.89
CA PRO A 104 8.79 10.11 -8.39
C PRO A 104 9.95 9.61 -7.53
N GLU A 105 11.18 9.99 -7.85
CA GLU A 105 12.38 9.69 -7.04
C GLU A 105 12.29 10.17 -5.58
N ARG A 106 11.61 11.29 -5.34
CA ARG A 106 11.43 11.83 -3.99
C ARG A 106 10.22 11.21 -3.28
N PHE A 107 9.17 10.92 -4.03
CA PHE A 107 7.94 10.37 -3.48
C PHE A 107 8.10 8.88 -3.13
N TYR A 108 8.69 8.08 -4.03
CA TYR A 108 8.94 6.66 -3.84
C TYR A 108 10.33 6.38 -3.27
N LYS A 109 10.89 7.27 -2.44
CA LYS A 109 12.29 7.22 -2.00
C LYS A 109 12.75 5.84 -1.50
N ASP A 110 11.87 5.12 -0.81
CA ASP A 110 12.17 3.83 -0.19
C ASP A 110 12.04 2.65 -1.17
N GLU A 111 11.30 2.84 -2.28
CA GLU A 111 11.07 1.85 -3.34
C GLU A 111 11.81 2.19 -4.64
N TRP A 112 12.48 3.35 -4.70
CA TRP A 112 13.06 3.91 -5.92
C TRP A 112 14.30 3.14 -6.37
N GLN A 113 14.21 2.55 -7.56
CA GLN A 113 15.30 1.76 -8.16
C GLN A 113 16.03 2.52 -9.29
N GLY A 114 15.71 3.80 -9.48
CA GLY A 114 16.26 4.63 -10.54
C GLY A 114 15.32 4.82 -11.73
N TRP A 115 15.68 5.78 -12.57
CA TRP A 115 14.93 6.13 -13.78
C TRP A 115 14.81 4.99 -14.80
N PRO A 116 15.86 4.19 -15.08
CA PRO A 116 15.74 3.07 -16.02
C PRO A 116 14.64 2.07 -15.61
N TYR A 117 14.58 1.73 -14.32
CA TYR A 117 13.59 0.79 -13.79
C TYR A 117 12.18 1.38 -13.81
N PHE A 118 12.05 2.65 -13.41
CA PHE A 118 10.75 3.33 -13.37
C PHE A 118 10.13 3.50 -14.78
N LEU A 119 10.97 3.82 -15.77
CA LEU A 119 10.52 4.09 -17.14
C LEU A 119 10.38 2.83 -18.00
N THR A 120 11.34 1.90 -17.88
CA THR A 120 11.48 0.75 -18.78
C THR A 120 11.44 -0.60 -18.07
N GLY A 121 11.53 -0.62 -16.73
CA GLY A 121 11.60 -1.86 -15.95
C GLY A 121 12.93 -2.60 -16.06
N LYS A 122 13.96 -1.95 -16.60
CA LYS A 122 15.32 -2.47 -16.72
C LYS A 122 16.24 -1.93 -15.64
#